data_AF-A0A1Y2TN80-F1
#
_entry.id   AF-A0A1Y2TN80-F1
#
_cell.length_a   1.000
_cell.length_b   1.000
_cell.length_c   1.000
_cell.angle_alpha   90.00
_cell.angle_beta   90.00
_cell.angle_gamma   90.00
#
_symmetry.space_group_name_H-M   'P 1'
#
loop_
_entity.id
_entity.type
_entity.pdbx_description
1 polymer ?
#
loop_
_entity_poly.entity_id
_entity_poly.type
_entity_poly.pdbx_seq_one_letter_code
_entity_poly.pdbx_strand_id
1 'polypeptide(L)'
;MGNSALSPLSQLRRGVVVVALLLTYAFAANALLGLLYRNGYYEALIRLRDEGPHHLPGSSNPILTRYTGIGFLDKLLTLASVMFANVTDGNAPGLSLYAFHFGGQYLAILVVVAIEGLRSGNQSSPLRL
;
A
#
# COMPACT_ATOMS: atom_id res chain seq x y z
N MET A 1 -21.88 33.95 -15.53
CA MET A 1 -20.87 32.91 -15.29
C MET A 1 -19.59 33.60 -14.82
N GLY A 2 -19.48 33.85 -13.52
CA GLY A 2 -18.36 34.62 -12.97
C GLY A 2 -17.20 33.71 -12.57
N ASN A 3 -16.04 33.89 -13.20
CA ASN A 3 -14.78 33.36 -12.70
C ASN A 3 -14.44 34.10 -11.40
N SER A 4 -14.87 33.57 -10.25
CA SER A 4 -14.38 34.02 -8.95
C SER A 4 -12.97 33.47 -8.74
N ALA A 5 -11.97 34.22 -9.24
CA ALA A 5 -10.58 33.97 -8.92
C ALA A 5 -10.42 33.90 -7.38
N LEU A 6 -9.82 32.81 -6.89
CA LEU A 6 -9.55 32.59 -5.48
C LEU A 6 -8.78 33.79 -4.90
N SER A 7 -9.19 34.28 -3.72
CA SER A 7 -8.49 35.38 -3.05
C SER A 7 -7.02 35.01 -2.78
N PRO A 8 -6.07 35.97 -2.77
CA PRO A 8 -4.64 35.69 -2.59
C PRO A 8 -4.33 34.84 -1.35
N LEU A 9 -5.03 35.09 -0.24
CA LEU A 9 -4.92 34.32 1.01
C LEU A 9 -5.35 32.86 0.85
N SER A 10 -6.42 32.61 0.08
CA SER A 10 -6.90 31.25 -0.17
C SER A 10 -5.96 30.45 -1.08
N GLN A 11 -5.30 31.12 -2.03
CA GLN A 11 -4.28 30.51 -2.89
C GLN A 11 -3.02 30.14 -2.09
N LEU A 12 -2.55 31.05 -1.21
CA LEU A 12 -1.42 30.80 -0.33
C LEU A 12 -1.70 29.61 0.61
N ARG A 13 -2.88 29.60 1.27
CA ARG A 13 -3.29 28.49 2.14
C ARG A 13 -3.30 27.16 1.38
N ARG A 14 -3.82 27.15 0.15
CA ARG A 14 -3.82 25.96 -0.70
C ARG A 14 -2.39 25.49 -1.00
N GLY A 15 -1.50 26.41 -1.35
CA GLY A 15 -0.08 26.10 -1.58
C GLY A 15 0.59 25.46 -0.37
N VAL A 16 0.39 26.03 0.82
CA VAL A 16 0.93 25.48 2.07
C VAL A 16 0.41 24.07 2.35
N VAL A 17 -0.89 23.83 2.18
CA VAL A 17 -1.50 22.50 2.38
C VAL A 17 -0.92 21.48 1.41
N VAL A 18 -0.78 21.84 0.11
CA VAL A 18 -0.19 20.94 -0.88
C VAL A 18 1.24 20.59 -0.54
N VAL A 19 2.07 21.58 -0.15
CA VAL A 19 3.45 21.33 0.26
C VAL A 19 3.50 20.42 1.49
N ALA A 20 2.67 20.67 2.50
CA ALA A 20 2.61 19.83 3.70
C ALA A 20 2.21 18.37 3.39
N LEU A 21 1.25 18.18 2.48
CA LEU A 21 0.84 16.84 2.02
C LEU A 21 1.96 16.13 1.25
N LEU A 22 2.65 16.84 0.36
CA LEU A 22 3.79 16.27 -0.39
C LEU A 22 4.94 15.87 0.54
N LEU A 23 5.25 16.70 1.54
CA LEU A 23 6.28 16.38 2.54
C LEU A 23 5.88 15.16 3.38
N THR A 24 4.63 15.10 3.82
CA THR A 24 4.10 13.93 4.54
C THR A 24 4.19 12.67 3.68
N TYR A 25 3.84 12.76 2.39
CA TYR A 25 3.92 11.64 1.46
C TYR A 25 5.37 11.19 1.23
N ALA A 26 6.30 12.13 1.02
CA ALA A 26 7.71 11.81 0.85
C ALA A 26 8.30 11.15 2.10
N PHE A 27 7.94 11.64 3.29
CA PHE A 27 8.32 11.03 4.56
C PHE A 27 7.77 9.61 4.69
N ALA A 28 6.47 9.41 4.42
CA ALA A 28 5.84 8.09 4.48
C ALA A 28 6.45 7.11 3.47
N ALA A 29 6.73 7.55 2.24
CA ALA A 29 7.40 6.72 1.22
C ALA A 29 8.81 6.32 1.66
N ASN A 30 9.58 7.23 2.27
CA ASN A 30 10.89 6.91 2.81
C ASN A 30 10.80 5.96 4.03
N ALA A 31 9.82 6.14 4.90
CA ALA A 31 9.61 5.27 6.06
C ALA A 31 9.17 3.86 5.65
N LEU A 32 8.36 3.74 4.59
CA LEU A 32 7.89 2.46 4.07
C LEU A 32 8.96 1.80 3.19
N LEU A 33 9.26 2.39 2.03
CA LEU A 33 10.12 1.78 1.01
C LEU A 33 11.60 2.02 1.29
N GLY A 34 11.95 3.21 1.74
CA GLY A 34 13.34 3.56 2.05
C GLY A 34 13.89 2.72 3.20
N LEU A 35 13.09 2.47 4.24
CA LEU A 35 13.48 1.61 5.35
C LEU A 35 13.57 0.14 4.92
N LEU A 36 12.60 -0.35 4.13
CA LEU A 36 12.58 -1.71 3.57
C LEU A 36 13.86 -2.05 2.80
N TYR A 37 14.40 -1.07 2.08
CA TYR A 37 15.64 -1.19 1.34
C TYR A 37 16.86 -1.08 2.27
N ARG A 38 16.90 -0.07 3.15
CA ARG A 38 18.07 0.18 4.03
C ARG A 38 18.30 -0.92 5.07
N ASN A 39 17.26 -1.62 5.51
CA ASN A 39 17.38 -2.69 6.49
C ASN A 39 17.61 -4.08 5.87
N GLY A 40 17.74 -4.19 4.54
CA GLY A 40 17.97 -5.45 3.82
C GLY A 40 16.75 -6.38 3.76
N TYR A 41 15.58 -5.92 4.18
CA TYR A 41 14.37 -6.75 4.22
C TYR A 41 13.87 -7.05 2.80
N TYR A 42 14.01 -6.12 1.86
CA TYR A 42 13.67 -6.33 0.46
C TYR A 42 14.45 -7.51 -0.16
N GLU A 43 15.77 -7.54 0.05
CA GLU A 43 16.66 -8.60 -0.42
C GLU A 43 16.30 -9.94 0.24
N ALA A 44 15.98 -9.93 1.53
CA ALA A 44 15.53 -11.11 2.25
C ALA A 44 14.22 -11.67 1.67
N LEU A 45 13.25 -10.80 1.32
CA LEU A 45 11.99 -11.23 0.69
C LEU A 45 12.21 -11.82 -0.71
N ILE A 46 13.07 -11.20 -1.52
CA ILE A 46 13.43 -11.75 -2.85
C ILE A 46 14.05 -13.12 -2.69
N ARG A 47 15.00 -13.26 -1.78
CA ARG A 47 15.65 -14.54 -1.52
C ARG A 47 14.65 -15.58 -1.02
N LEU A 48 13.73 -15.20 -0.15
CA LEU A 48 12.70 -16.10 0.36
C LEU A 48 11.71 -16.53 -0.74
N ARG A 49 11.39 -15.64 -1.68
CA ARG A 49 10.56 -15.97 -2.86
C ARG A 49 11.28 -16.93 -3.81
N ASP A 50 12.57 -16.71 -4.07
CA ASP A 50 13.31 -17.44 -5.11
C ASP A 50 13.96 -18.74 -4.61
N GLU A 51 14.39 -18.78 -3.34
CA GLU A 51 15.14 -19.90 -2.75
C GLU A 51 14.42 -20.57 -1.56
N GLY A 52 13.42 -19.91 -0.99
CA GLY A 52 12.81 -20.32 0.28
C GLY A 52 12.00 -21.61 0.23
N PRO A 53 11.43 -22.03 1.38
CA PRO A 53 10.42 -23.07 1.37
C PRO A 53 9.26 -22.59 0.48
N HIS A 54 9.01 -23.29 -0.62
CA HIS A 54 7.94 -22.96 -1.57
C HIS A 54 6.55 -23.32 -1.01
N HIS A 55 6.41 -23.36 0.31
CA HIS A 55 5.28 -23.88 1.07
C HIS A 55 4.92 -22.89 2.18
N LEU A 56 3.65 -22.85 2.55
CA LEU A 56 3.17 -22.00 3.64
C LEU A 56 3.81 -22.41 4.98
N PRO A 57 4.05 -21.44 5.90
CA PRO A 57 4.57 -21.72 7.22
C PRO A 57 3.77 -22.81 7.94
N GLY A 58 4.46 -23.82 8.48
CA GLY A 58 3.83 -24.92 9.22
C GLY A 58 2.95 -25.86 8.37
N SER A 59 3.05 -25.83 7.04
CA SER A 59 2.20 -26.61 6.14
C SER A 59 2.97 -27.26 5.00
N SER A 60 2.38 -28.30 4.40
CA SER A 60 2.81 -28.87 3.11
C SER A 60 2.16 -28.18 1.90
N ASN A 61 1.33 -27.16 2.11
CA ASN A 61 0.64 -26.45 1.04
C ASN A 61 1.61 -25.51 0.30
N PRO A 62 1.74 -25.60 -1.03
CA PRO A 62 2.65 -24.75 -1.78
C PRO A 62 2.18 -23.29 -1.82
N ILE A 63 3.14 -22.36 -1.90
CA ILE A 63 2.86 -20.94 -2.14
C ILE A 63 2.43 -20.77 -3.60
N LEU A 64 1.33 -20.05 -3.82
CA LEU A 64 0.86 -19.78 -5.17
C LEU A 64 1.81 -18.83 -5.90
N THR A 65 2.20 -19.19 -7.12
CA THR A 65 3.14 -18.42 -7.94
C THR A 65 2.55 -17.85 -9.21
N ARG A 66 1.30 -18.20 -9.53
CA ARG A 66 0.60 -17.79 -10.74
C ARG A 66 -0.82 -17.35 -10.37
N TYR A 67 -1.10 -16.05 -10.53
CA TYR A 67 -2.38 -15.44 -10.16
C TYR A 67 -3.11 -14.89 -11.37
N THR A 68 -2.40 -14.11 -12.19
CA THR A 68 -2.92 -13.37 -13.34
C THR A 68 -2.43 -13.94 -14.66
N GLY A 69 -1.31 -14.68 -14.66
CA GLY A 69 -0.62 -15.14 -15.86
C GLY A 69 0.35 -14.10 -16.46
N ILE A 70 0.41 -12.89 -15.91
CA ILE A 70 1.36 -11.86 -16.32
C ILE A 70 2.59 -11.96 -15.40
N GLY A 71 3.71 -12.44 -15.94
CA GLY A 71 4.86 -12.87 -15.14
C GLY A 71 5.41 -11.83 -14.15
N PHE A 72 5.41 -10.55 -14.51
CA PHE A 72 5.83 -9.48 -13.57
C PHE A 72 4.85 -9.30 -12.41
N LEU A 73 3.55 -9.28 -12.70
CA LEU A 73 2.51 -9.14 -11.67
C LEU A 73 2.47 -10.36 -10.76
N ASP A 74 2.61 -11.55 -11.33
CA ASP A 74 2.64 -12.79 -10.56
C ASP A 74 3.83 -12.83 -9.60
N LYS A 75 5.03 -12.40 -10.04
CA LYS A 75 6.21 -12.26 -9.15
C LYS A 75 5.97 -11.28 -8.00
N LEU A 76 5.29 -10.16 -8.27
CA LEU A 76 4.95 -9.17 -7.24
C LEU A 76 3.97 -9.76 -6.21
N LEU A 77 2.93 -10.45 -6.70
CA LEU A 77 1.91 -11.08 -5.86
C LEU A 77 2.49 -12.23 -5.02
N THR A 78 3.37 -13.05 -5.59
CA THR A 78 4.08 -14.08 -4.83
C THR A 78 4.97 -13.47 -3.74
N LEU A 79 5.71 -12.39 -4.06
CA LEU A 79 6.52 -11.70 -3.06
C LEU A 79 5.67 -11.19 -1.89
N ALA A 80 4.48 -10.64 -2.18
CA ALA A 80 3.53 -10.23 -1.17
C ALA A 80 2.99 -11.41 -0.34
N SER A 81 2.66 -12.54 -0.97
CA SER A 81 2.22 -13.75 -0.26
C SER A 81 3.31 -14.30 0.67
N VAL A 82 4.56 -14.34 0.22
CA VAL A 82 5.71 -14.74 1.06
C VAL A 82 5.87 -13.79 2.25
N MET A 83 5.77 -12.48 2.03
CA MET A 83 5.89 -11.47 3.08
C MET A 83 4.80 -11.61 4.15
N PHE A 84 3.55 -11.86 3.74
CA PHE A 84 2.41 -11.94 4.65
C PHE A 84 2.16 -13.34 5.23
N ALA A 85 2.83 -14.39 4.75
CA ALA A 85 2.53 -15.77 5.15
C ALA A 85 2.60 -15.97 6.68
N ASN A 86 3.71 -15.55 7.31
CA ASN A 86 3.90 -15.61 8.78
C ASN A 86 3.06 -14.56 9.55
N VAL A 87 2.50 -13.59 8.84
CA VAL A 87 1.62 -12.58 9.44
C VAL A 87 0.22 -13.15 9.61
N THR A 88 -0.21 -14.00 8.66
CA THR A 88 -1.56 -14.56 8.60
C THR A 88 -1.68 -15.99 9.14
N ASP A 89 -0.58 -16.66 9.47
CA ASP A 89 -0.59 -18.05 9.94
C ASP A 89 -1.05 -18.23 11.40
N GLY A 90 -1.06 -17.14 12.19
CA GLY A 90 -1.46 -17.13 13.59
C GLY A 90 -0.39 -17.64 14.58
N ASN A 91 0.80 -18.03 14.11
CA ASN A 91 1.90 -18.48 14.97
C ASN A 91 2.49 -17.33 15.79
N ALA A 92 2.35 -16.09 15.30
CA ALA A 92 2.73 -14.87 16.01
C ALA A 92 1.47 -14.00 16.28
N PRO A 93 0.66 -14.31 17.31
CA PRO A 93 -0.66 -13.70 17.48
C PRO A 93 -0.63 -12.17 17.62
N GLY A 94 0.42 -11.61 18.22
CA GLY A 94 0.61 -10.15 18.28
C GLY A 94 0.81 -9.52 16.90
N LEU A 95 1.57 -10.18 16.02
CA LEU A 95 1.81 -9.72 14.64
C LEU A 95 0.55 -9.87 13.79
N SER A 96 -0.17 -10.98 13.92
CA SER A 96 -1.44 -11.21 13.23
C SER A 96 -2.52 -10.20 13.66
N LEU A 97 -2.61 -9.89 14.96
CA LEU A 97 -3.55 -8.88 15.46
C LEU A 97 -3.20 -7.48 14.95
N TYR A 98 -1.90 -7.14 14.93
CA TYR A 98 -1.44 -5.88 14.34
C TYR A 98 -1.80 -5.78 12.86
N ALA A 99 -1.63 -6.87 12.11
CA ALA A 99 -2.01 -6.91 10.70
C ALA A 99 -3.51 -6.77 10.47
N PHE A 100 -4.34 -7.32 11.35
CA PHE A 100 -5.79 -7.09 11.32
C PHE A 100 -6.13 -5.61 11.54
N HIS A 101 -5.50 -4.96 12.52
CA HIS A 101 -5.67 -3.53 12.75
C HIS A 101 -5.21 -2.70 11.53
N PHE A 102 -4.04 -2.99 10.98
CA PHE A 102 -3.53 -2.36 9.75
C PHE A 102 -4.48 -2.56 8.56
N GLY A 103 -4.96 -3.79 8.34
CA GLY A 103 -5.90 -4.11 7.26
C GLY A 103 -7.23 -3.36 7.40
N GLY A 104 -7.74 -3.21 8.63
CA GLY A 104 -8.94 -2.43 8.90
C GLY A 104 -8.78 -0.95 8.56
N GLN A 105 -7.65 -0.34 8.90
CA GLN A 105 -7.33 1.04 8.53
C GLN A 105 -7.21 1.20 7.00
N TYR A 106 -6.53 0.28 6.34
CA TYR A 106 -6.38 0.29 4.89
C TYR A 106 -7.73 0.19 4.16
N LEU A 107 -8.60 -0.72 4.61
CA LEU A 107 -9.96 -0.86 4.06
C LEU A 107 -10.78 0.42 4.22
N ALA A 108 -10.72 1.07 5.39
CA ALA A 108 -11.41 2.32 5.62
C ALA A 108 -10.95 3.42 4.65
N ILE A 109 -9.64 3.52 4.38
CA ILE A 109 -9.09 4.46 3.40
C ILE A 109 -9.63 4.15 1.99
N LEU A 110 -9.63 2.88 1.58
CA LEU A 110 -10.15 2.49 0.26
C LEU A 110 -11.63 2.87 0.08
N VAL A 111 -12.46 2.68 1.12
CA VAL A 111 -13.88 3.08 1.09
C VAL A 111 -14.01 4.59 0.90
N VAL A 112 -13.25 5.40 1.65
CA VAL A 112 -13.27 6.86 1.50
C VAL A 112 -12.84 7.27 0.10
N VAL A 113 -11.76 6.68 -0.42
CA VAL A 113 -11.26 6.95 -1.79
C VAL A 113 -12.33 6.61 -2.83
N ALA A 114 -13.01 5.47 -2.71
CA ALA A 114 -14.06 5.07 -3.63
C ALA A 114 -15.26 6.04 -3.60
N ILE A 115 -15.73 6.42 -2.41
CA ILE A 115 -16.83 7.39 -2.25
C ILE A 115 -16.45 8.76 -2.83
N GLU A 116 -15.23 9.23 -2.56
CA GLU A 116 -14.74 10.51 -3.09
C GLU A 116 -14.50 10.48 -4.60
N GLY A 117 -14.13 9.32 -5.16
CA GLY A 117 -14.01 9.11 -6.61
C GLY A 117 -15.34 9.28 -7.34
N LEU A 118 -16.45 8.85 -6.73
CA LEU A 118 -17.80 8.97 -7.28
C LEU A 118 -18.41 10.37 -7.10
N ARG A 119 -17.83 11.22 -6.25
CA ARG A 119 -18.37 12.55 -5.96
C ARG A 119 -18.25 13.47 -7.18
N SER A 120 -19.33 14.19 -7.51
CA SER A 120 -19.38 15.10 -8.67
C SER A 120 -18.27 16.18 -8.68
N GLY A 121 -17.80 16.60 -7.50
CA GLY A 121 -16.67 17.53 -7.40
C GLY A 121 -15.32 16.95 -7.86
N ASN A 122 -15.26 15.65 -8.15
CA ASN A 122 -14.03 14.90 -8.44
C ASN A 122 -14.07 14.25 -9.84
N GLN A 123 -15.03 14.60 -10.71
CA GLN A 123 -15.25 13.91 -12.00
C GLN A 123 -14.09 14.00 -13.01
N SER A 124 -13.21 14.99 -12.87
CA SER A 124 -12.00 15.17 -13.69
C SER A 124 -10.73 14.64 -13.00
N SER A 125 -10.87 14.05 -11.82
CA SER A 125 -9.76 13.53 -11.03
C SER A 125 -9.42 12.09 -11.45
N PRO A 126 -8.14 11.69 -11.37
CA PRO A 126 -7.73 10.29 -11.58
C PRO A 126 -8.32 9.31 -10.55
N LEU A 127 -9.01 9.81 -9.51
CA LEU A 127 -9.73 8.99 -8.53
C LEU A 127 -11.06 8.41 -9.06
N ARG A 128 -11.46 8.78 -10.28
CA ARG A 128 -12.62 8.21 -10.95
C ARG A 128 -12.27 6.79 -11.43
N LEU A 129 -12.54 5.81 -10.59
CA LEU A 129 -12.49 4.38 -10.90
C LEU A 129 -13.61 3.97 -11.87
#